data_AF-A0A932LEM9-F1
#
_entry.id   AF-A0A932LEM9-F1
#
_cell.length_a   1.000
_cell.length_b   1.000
_cell.length_c   1.000
_cell.angle_alpha   90.00
_cell.angle_beta   90.00
_cell.angle_gamma   90.00
#
_symmetry.space_group_name_H-M   'P 1'
#
loop_
_entity.id
_entity.type
_entity.pdbx_description
1 polymer ?
#
loop_
_entity_poly.entity_id
_entity_poly.type
_entity_poly.pdbx_seq_one_letter_code
_entity_poly.pdbx_strand_id
1 'polypeptide(L)'
;MHQPEIKRVSRELTDDEKSRLEKHREEIARELPDLQARDQMRKDARDEATLSGELRRAVHESELSLASIAARIGVTPILLDDFLTGERTLRSDVLDRLANVLGYPLQRGR
;
A
#
# COMPACT_ATOMS: atom_id res chain seq x y z
N MET A 1 3.53 -18.52 13.44
CA MET A 1 2.91 -18.15 12.16
C MET A 1 2.98 -19.37 11.26
N HIS A 2 1.85 -19.98 10.91
CA HIS A 2 1.83 -21.12 9.98
C HIS A 2 1.80 -20.56 8.55
N GLN A 3 2.92 -20.65 7.82
CA GLN A 3 2.88 -20.45 6.37
C GLN A 3 2.14 -21.64 5.75
N PRO A 4 1.11 -21.41 4.92
CA PRO A 4 0.46 -22.50 4.20
C PRO A 4 1.50 -23.13 3.27
N GLU A 5 1.82 -24.39 3.51
CA GLU A 5 2.71 -25.17 2.66
C GLU A 5 2.02 -25.37 1.29
N ILE A 6 2.51 -24.68 0.25
CA ILE A 6 1.93 -24.74 -1.10
C ILE A 6 2.25 -26.12 -1.70
N LYS A 7 1.40 -27.10 -1.41
CA LYS A 7 1.50 -28.44 -1.99
C LYS A 7 1.03 -28.39 -3.44
N ARG A 8 1.98 -28.53 -4.37
CA ARG A 8 1.67 -28.68 -5.79
C ARG A 8 0.98 -30.02 -6.00
N VAL A 9 -0.29 -29.99 -6.35
CA VAL A 9 -1.08 -31.18 -6.67
C VAL A 9 -0.95 -31.44 -8.17
N SER A 10 -0.31 -32.54 -8.55
CA SER A 10 -0.12 -32.94 -9.96
C SER A 10 -1.20 -33.92 -10.46
N ARG A 11 -2.17 -34.28 -9.60
CA ARG A 11 -3.35 -35.05 -10.01
C ARG A 11 -4.43 -34.12 -10.57
N GLU A 12 -5.33 -34.69 -11.37
CA GLU A 12 -6.53 -33.98 -11.78
C GLU A 12 -7.37 -33.56 -10.56
N LEU A 13 -7.94 -32.35 -10.65
CA LEU A 13 -8.84 -31.82 -9.64
C LEU A 13 -10.15 -32.60 -9.65
N THR A 14 -10.69 -32.89 -8.48
CA THR A 14 -12.07 -33.41 -8.37
C THR A 14 -13.06 -32.33 -8.79
N ASP A 15 -14.29 -32.71 -9.12
CA ASP A 15 -15.29 -31.73 -9.57
C ASP A 15 -15.62 -30.69 -8.49
N ASP A 16 -15.60 -31.10 -7.21
CA ASP A 16 -15.71 -30.18 -6.07
C ASP A 16 -14.53 -29.19 -5.98
N GLU A 17 -13.32 -29.65 -6.28
CA GLU A 17 -12.12 -28.80 -6.32
C GLU A 17 -12.15 -27.83 -7.50
N LYS A 18 -12.63 -28.27 -8.66
CA LYS A 18 -12.84 -27.41 -9.84
C LYS A 18 -13.87 -26.32 -9.53
N SER A 19 -15.00 -26.67 -8.92
CA SER A 19 -16.04 -25.69 -8.56
C SER A 19 -15.52 -24.66 -7.53
N ARG A 20 -14.74 -25.08 -6.54
CA ARG A 20 -14.08 -24.14 -5.61
C ARG A 20 -13.07 -23.25 -6.33
N LEU A 21 -12.28 -23.80 -7.24
CA LEU A 21 -11.32 -23.04 -8.02
C LEU A 21 -12.00 -21.98 -8.91
N GLU A 22 -13.11 -22.33 -9.55
CA GLU A 22 -13.91 -21.40 -10.36
C GLU A 22 -14.45 -20.24 -9.51
N LYS A 23 -15.06 -20.53 -8.36
CA LYS A 23 -15.54 -19.50 -7.43
C LYS A 23 -14.43 -18.55 -6.98
N HIS A 24 -13.26 -19.09 -6.62
CA HIS A 24 -12.13 -18.25 -6.24
C HIS A 24 -11.60 -17.42 -7.41
N ARG A 25 -11.59 -17.97 -8.64
CA ARG A 25 -11.22 -17.20 -9.83
C ARG A 25 -12.21 -16.07 -10.09
N GLU A 26 -13.50 -16.29 -9.89
CA GLU A 26 -14.52 -15.24 -10.01
C GLU A 26 -14.39 -14.16 -8.92
N GLU A 27 -14.08 -14.53 -7.68
CA GLU A 27 -13.77 -13.58 -6.61
C GLU A 27 -12.54 -12.75 -6.95
N ILE A 28 -11.44 -13.39 -7.33
CA ILE A 28 -10.20 -12.71 -7.75
C ILE A 28 -10.47 -11.81 -8.95
N ALA A 29 -11.20 -12.27 -9.97
CA ALA A 29 -11.50 -11.49 -11.17
C ALA A 29 -12.34 -10.23 -10.86
N ARG A 30 -13.17 -10.27 -9.82
CA ARG A 30 -13.95 -9.10 -9.36
C ARG A 30 -13.10 -8.08 -8.63
N GLU A 31 -12.14 -8.51 -7.81
CA GLU A 31 -11.33 -7.62 -6.96
C GLU A 31 -10.06 -7.12 -7.65
N LEU A 32 -9.47 -7.92 -8.55
CA LEU A 32 -8.19 -7.62 -9.17
C LEU A 32 -8.14 -6.28 -9.94
N PRO A 33 -9.18 -5.87 -10.69
CA PRO A 33 -9.16 -4.58 -11.39
C PRO A 33 -9.02 -3.39 -10.44
N ASP A 34 -9.70 -3.42 -9.28
CA ASP A 34 -9.60 -2.35 -8.29
C ASP A 34 -8.20 -2.30 -7.66
N LEU A 35 -7.65 -3.47 -7.31
CA LEU A 35 -6.29 -3.57 -6.80
C LEU A 35 -5.25 -3.07 -7.81
N GLN A 36 -5.43 -3.37 -9.10
CA GLN A 36 -4.59 -2.86 -10.18
C GLN A 36 -4.69 -1.34 -10.32
N ALA A 37 -5.89 -0.78 -10.25
CA ALA A 37 -6.10 0.66 -10.30
C ALA A 37 -5.40 1.35 -9.11
N ARG A 38 -5.56 0.83 -7.89
CA ARG A 38 -4.88 1.38 -6.70
C ARG A 38 -3.37 1.26 -6.79
N ASP A 39 -2.83 0.16 -7.32
CA ASP A 39 -1.39 0.01 -7.56
C ASP A 39 -0.86 1.04 -8.56
N GLN A 40 -1.59 1.27 -9.66
CA GLN A 40 -1.23 2.28 -10.65
C GLN A 40 -1.24 3.69 -10.05
N MET A 41 -2.27 4.03 -9.28
CA MET A 41 -2.37 5.31 -8.57
C MET A 41 -1.18 5.55 -7.63
N ARG A 42 -0.74 4.51 -6.89
CA ARG A 42 0.46 4.62 -6.04
C ARG A 42 1.72 4.90 -6.86
N LYS A 43 1.90 4.23 -8.00
CA LYS A 43 3.04 4.48 -8.89
C LYS A 43 3.02 5.91 -9.42
N ASP A 44 1.88 6.37 -9.93
CA ASP A 44 1.74 7.71 -10.49
C ASP A 44 2.01 8.78 -9.42
N ALA A 45 1.37 8.65 -8.25
CA ALA A 45 1.55 9.59 -7.13
C ALA A 45 2.98 9.60 -6.58
N ARG A 46 3.67 8.44 -6.62
CA ARG A 46 5.07 8.30 -6.23
C ARG A 46 6.00 8.93 -7.27
N ASP A 47 5.69 8.86 -8.55
CA ASP A 47 6.58 9.34 -9.62
C ASP A 47 6.41 10.85 -9.88
N GLU A 48 5.46 11.51 -9.21
CA GLU A 48 5.33 12.97 -9.16
C GLU A 48 6.64 13.65 -8.68
N ALA A 49 7.08 14.67 -9.42
CA ALA A 49 8.21 15.54 -9.08
C ALA A 49 7.80 16.63 -8.07
N THR A 50 7.18 16.21 -6.96
CA THR A 50 6.70 17.09 -5.88
C THR A 50 7.25 16.61 -4.53
N LEU A 51 7.21 17.49 -3.52
CA LEU A 51 7.54 17.10 -2.14
C LEU A 51 6.67 15.92 -1.64
N SER A 52 5.39 15.90 -2.01
CA SER A 52 4.52 14.78 -1.68
C SER A 52 4.95 13.49 -2.38
N GLY A 53 5.36 13.55 -3.64
CA GLY A 53 5.96 12.42 -4.35
C GLY A 53 7.25 11.91 -3.69
N GLU A 54 8.13 12.81 -3.23
CA GLU A 54 9.34 12.46 -2.46
C GLU A 54 9.00 11.73 -1.17
N LEU A 55 8.04 12.23 -0.40
CA LEU A 55 7.61 11.60 0.84
C LEU A 55 6.95 10.23 0.59
N ARG A 56 6.18 10.07 -0.49
CA ARG A 56 5.61 8.77 -0.88
C ARG A 56 6.72 7.76 -1.23
N ARG A 57 7.75 8.17 -1.96
CA ARG A 57 8.95 7.34 -2.22
C ARG A 57 9.64 6.93 -0.93
N ALA A 58 9.89 7.88 -0.03
CA ALA A 58 10.54 7.63 1.25
C ALA A 58 9.72 6.69 2.17
N VAL A 59 8.39 6.75 2.13
CA VAL A 59 7.54 5.77 2.85
C VAL A 59 7.73 4.36 2.27
N HIS A 60 7.75 4.22 0.94
CA HIS A 60 7.96 2.93 0.28
C HIS A 60 9.34 2.33 0.51
N GLU A 61 10.38 3.17 0.63
CA GLU A 61 11.76 2.75 0.92
C GLU A 61 12.00 2.50 2.42
N SER A 62 11.07 2.90 3.29
CA SER A 62 11.19 2.70 4.73
C SER A 62 11.02 1.23 5.12
N GLU A 63 11.85 0.76 6.05
CA GLU A 63 11.67 -0.55 6.69
C GLU A 63 10.51 -0.56 7.71
N LEU A 64 9.92 0.61 8.00
CA LEU A 64 8.82 0.72 8.95
C LEU A 64 7.50 0.28 8.31
N SER A 65 6.69 -0.45 9.08
CA SER A 65 5.34 -0.79 8.64
C SER A 65 4.47 0.48 8.51
N LEU A 66 3.52 0.49 7.56
CA LEU A 66 2.57 1.59 7.39
C LEU A 66 1.79 1.90 8.68
N ALA A 67 1.42 0.87 9.44
CA ALA A 67 0.76 1.05 10.73
C ALA A 67 1.66 1.77 11.75
N SER A 68 2.96 1.43 11.78
CA SER A 68 3.94 2.10 12.65
C SER A 68 4.15 3.56 12.25
N ILE A 69 4.24 3.85 10.95
CA ILE A 69 4.38 5.22 10.44
C ILE A 69 3.13 6.04 10.80
N ALA A 70 1.94 5.52 10.50
CA ALA A 70 0.67 6.17 10.78
C ALA A 70 0.51 6.52 12.27
N ALA A 71 0.84 5.58 13.16
CA ALA A 71 0.82 5.79 14.60
C ALA A 71 1.79 6.91 15.03
N ARG A 72 3.01 6.94 14.49
CA ARG A 72 4.03 7.95 14.83
C ARG A 72 3.67 9.36 14.36
N ILE A 73 2.97 9.48 13.23
CA ILE A 73 2.55 10.79 12.68
C ILE A 73 1.15 11.21 13.16
N GLY A 74 0.47 10.37 13.93
CA GLY A 74 -0.83 10.65 14.55
C GLY A 74 -2.00 10.60 13.57
N VAL A 75 -1.99 9.68 12.60
CA VAL A 75 -3.08 9.47 11.64
C VAL A 75 -3.51 8.01 11.59
N THR A 76 -4.65 7.74 10.95
CA THR A 76 -5.09 6.37 10.72
C THR A 76 -4.31 5.73 9.55
N PRO A 77 -4.11 4.40 9.54
CA PRO A 77 -3.48 3.72 8.40
C PRO A 77 -4.22 3.94 7.09
N ILE A 78 -5.55 4.06 7.12
CA ILE A 78 -6.38 4.36 5.94
C ILE A 78 -6.03 5.73 5.39
N LEU A 79 -5.90 6.75 6.24
CA LEU A 79 -5.56 8.10 5.79
C LEU A 79 -4.14 8.17 5.22
N LEU A 80 -3.21 7.37 5.76
CA LEU A 80 -1.89 7.22 5.17
C LEU A 80 -1.96 6.50 3.81
N ASP A 81 -2.77 5.45 3.66
CA ASP A 81 -2.96 4.75 2.39
C ASP A 81 -3.55 5.68 1.31
N ASP A 82 -4.58 6.46 1.65
CA ASP A 82 -5.18 7.47 0.76
C ASP A 82 -4.13 8.51 0.31
N PHE A 83 -3.16 8.84 1.17
CA PHE A 83 -2.06 9.73 0.78
C PHE A 83 -1.09 9.07 -0.20
N LEU A 84 -0.79 7.78 -0.01
CA LEU A 84 0.12 7.02 -0.87
C LEU A 84 -0.48 6.77 -2.26
N THR A 85 -1.79 6.62 -2.36
CA THR A 85 -2.52 6.53 -3.64
C THR A 85 -2.76 7.88 -4.29
N GLY A 86 -2.46 9.00 -3.61
CA GLY A 86 -2.75 10.34 -4.11
C GLY A 86 -4.23 10.75 -4.02
N GLU A 87 -5.08 9.91 -3.42
CA GLU A 87 -6.51 10.18 -3.21
C GLU A 87 -6.73 11.33 -2.21
N ARG A 88 -5.81 11.52 -1.26
CA ARG A 88 -5.85 12.62 -0.28
C ARG A 88 -4.51 13.27 -0.09
N THR A 89 -4.54 14.55 0.27
CA THR A 89 -3.37 15.28 0.77
C THR A 89 -3.31 15.20 2.29
N LEU A 90 -2.09 15.22 2.83
CA LEU A 90 -1.87 15.39 4.27
C LEU A 90 -1.75 16.87 4.61
N ARG A 91 -2.21 17.24 5.80
CA ARG A 91 -1.98 18.59 6.33
C ARG A 91 -0.49 18.83 6.53
N SER A 92 -0.06 20.09 6.43
CA SER A 92 1.35 20.49 6.59
C SER A 92 1.98 20.00 7.89
N ASP A 93 1.25 20.03 9.01
CA ASP A 93 1.75 19.54 10.31
C ASP A 93 1.99 18.03 10.33
N VAL A 94 1.19 17.27 9.58
CA VAL A 94 1.34 15.82 9.42
C VAL A 94 2.51 15.51 8.49
N LEU A 95 2.67 16.29 7.40
CA LEU A 95 3.81 16.18 6.49
C LEU A 95 5.14 16.42 7.22
N ASP A 96 5.21 17.44 8.09
CA ASP A 96 6.39 17.70 8.93
C ASP A 96 6.71 16.47 9.82
N ARG A 97 5.71 15.87 10.47
CA ARG A 97 5.89 14.68 11.30
C ARG A 97 6.33 13.47 10.48
N LEU A 98 5.74 13.29 9.29
CA LEU A 98 6.11 12.20 8.38
C LEU A 98 7.55 12.31 7.93
N ALA A 99 7.96 13.51 7.50
CA ALA A 99 9.30 13.77 7.05
C ALA A 99 10.32 13.52 8.19
N ASN A 100 10.01 13.94 9.43
CA ASN A 100 10.83 13.64 10.60
C ASN A 100 10.93 12.12 10.90
N VAL A 101 9.83 11.38 10.80
CA VAL A 101 9.83 9.92 11.03
C VAL A 101 10.67 9.18 9.99
N LEU A 102 10.71 9.69 8.76
CA LEU A 102 11.47 9.12 7.65
C LEU A 102 12.92 9.61 7.59
N GLY A 103 13.35 10.49 8.51
CA GLY A 103 14.72 11.03 8.51
C GLY A 103 14.96 12.11 7.44
N TYR A 104 13.91 12.68 6.87
CA TYR A 104 13.93 13.80 5.93
C TYR A 104 13.43 15.08 6.60
N PRO A 105 14.23 15.79 7.43
CA PRO A 105 13.76 17.03 8.03
C PRO A 105 13.50 18.08 6.94
N LEU A 106 12.24 18.51 6.79
CA LEU A 106 11.89 19.62 5.91
C LEU A 106 12.52 20.89 6.49
N GLN A 107 13.48 21.48 5.78
CA GLN A 107 14.02 22.77 6.17
C GLN A 107 12.89 23.81 6.04
N ARG A 108 12.43 24.33 7.17
CA ARG A 108 11.55 25.50 7.18
C ARG A 108 12.31 26.65 6.54
N GLY A 109 11.84 27.08 5.37
CA GLY A 109 12.34 28.29 4.71
C GLY A 109 12.33 29.43 5.72
N ARG A 110 13.50 30.02 5.96
CA ARG A 110 13.62 31.29 6.68
C ARG A 110 13.26 32.44 5.77
#